data_AF-A0A7C3FIH6-F1
#
_entry.id   AF-A0A7C3FIH6-F1
#
_cell.length_a   1.000
_cell.length_b   1.000
_cell.length_c   1.000
_cell.angle_alpha   90.00
_cell.angle_beta   90.00
_cell.angle_gamma   90.00
#
_symmetry.space_group_name_H-M   'P 1'
#
loop_
_entity.id
_entity.type
_entity.pdbx_description
1 polymer ?
#
loop_
_entity_poly.entity_id
_entity_poly.type
_entity_poly.pdbx_seq_one_letter_code
_entity_poly.pdbx_strand_id
1 'polypeptide(L)'
;MKDARRKKIRSIAVAVLVFSCAFIVLLAVIGEYAPSDSSTIAREPTATELPPFDPEAWELTFLDSLRYVELDDQEALTRVLMGVEIHNRGDMSGLIERNSFVLLDASGQELGEYHMSPYTPLPPTTVEAGETIQGDILFEIPGTDLQLEDLTLAFKIYHQRTYYDLERPAPDPSDLPQLDLREALAEGLLDVEVLGESLQRIDVRLVPHLEPEIELSFEVTILPGTLFLAPTGSLQDMVVRYGRTVMIRPTFELSLDLEFELEISVACADMHLSGPEGGEVYTVSMEHPHEDLIRLLDEPGFASQEFRVQQFAIWTITDNPGRYDYVGLSRFGISGTGPSDEEMELIRQLFTSAGIPLERYRALQ
;
A
#
# COMPACT_ATOMS: atom_id res chain seq x y z
N MET A 1 -28.61 -7.09 29.98
CA MET A 1 -29.55 -6.09 29.43
C MET A 1 -29.00 -4.72 29.73
N LYS A 2 -28.11 -4.18 28.86
CA LYS A 2 -27.68 -2.78 28.92
C LYS A 2 -28.73 -1.97 28.15
N ASP A 3 -29.45 -1.10 28.83
CA ASP A 3 -30.39 -0.16 28.20
C ASP A 3 -29.60 0.85 27.38
N ALA A 4 -29.56 0.67 26.05
CA ALA A 4 -29.06 1.68 25.13
C ALA A 4 -30.00 2.90 25.21
N ARG A 5 -29.55 3.97 25.85
CA ARG A 5 -30.28 5.25 25.90
C ARG A 5 -30.34 5.86 24.50
N ARG A 6 -31.44 5.64 23.79
CA ARG A 6 -31.75 6.34 22.53
C ARG A 6 -32.12 7.80 22.85
N LYS A 7 -31.16 8.72 22.72
CA LYS A 7 -31.41 10.16 22.78
C LYS A 7 -31.79 10.62 21.37
N LYS A 8 -32.96 11.25 21.21
CA LYS A 8 -33.41 11.82 19.92
C LYS A 8 -32.79 13.22 19.78
N ILE A 9 -32.02 13.45 18.73
CA ILE A 9 -31.19 14.66 18.56
C ILE A 9 -31.71 15.51 17.40
N ARG A 10 -31.55 16.83 17.51
CA ARG A 10 -31.90 17.82 16.48
C ARG A 10 -30.63 18.29 15.76
N SER A 11 -30.65 18.21 14.43
CA SER A 11 -29.79 18.83 13.40
C SER A 11 -28.30 19.10 13.74
N ILE A 12 -27.41 18.42 13.01
CA ILE A 12 -26.00 18.77 12.84
C ILE A 12 -25.87 19.90 11.82
N ALA A 13 -24.97 20.85 12.05
CA ALA A 13 -24.63 21.88 11.08
C ALA A 13 -23.75 21.28 9.98
N VAL A 14 -24.07 21.55 8.71
CA VAL A 14 -23.24 21.17 7.56
C VAL A 14 -22.43 22.38 7.14
N ALA A 15 -21.12 22.21 7.05
CA ALA A 15 -20.24 23.18 6.41
C ALA A 15 -19.61 22.52 5.17
N VAL A 16 -19.87 23.08 3.99
CA VAL A 16 -19.14 22.72 2.77
C VAL A 16 -17.87 23.56 2.76
N LEU A 17 -16.72 22.92 3.00
CA LEU A 17 -15.41 23.56 2.99
C LEU A 17 -14.74 23.31 1.64
N VAL A 18 -14.45 24.40 0.92
CA VAL A 18 -13.76 24.36 -0.37
C VAL A 18 -12.28 24.63 -0.16
N PHE A 19 -11.43 23.65 -0.47
CA PHE A 19 -10.00 23.87 -0.64
C PHE A 19 -9.68 23.98 -2.12
N SER A 20 -9.47 25.20 -2.61
CA SER A 20 -8.83 25.40 -3.92
C SER A 20 -7.32 25.37 -3.70
N CYS A 21 -6.61 24.40 -4.27
CA CYS A 21 -5.16 24.52 -4.46
C CYS A 21 -4.90 25.67 -5.44
N ALA A 22 -4.67 26.88 -4.92
CA ALA A 22 -4.34 28.03 -5.73
C ALA A 22 -2.89 27.91 -6.23
N PHE A 23 -2.72 27.83 -7.55
CA PHE A 23 -1.45 28.00 -8.23
C PHE A 23 -0.85 29.38 -7.92
N ILE A 24 0.34 29.43 -7.34
CA ILE A 24 1.20 30.63 -7.40
C ILE A 24 1.92 30.60 -8.74
N VAL A 25 1.47 31.43 -9.69
CA VAL A 25 2.21 31.68 -10.93
C VAL A 25 3.34 32.68 -10.61
N LEU A 26 4.58 32.19 -10.56
CA LEU A 26 5.77 33.04 -10.51
C LEU A 26 6.17 33.42 -11.94
N LEU A 27 5.78 34.62 -12.39
CA LEU A 27 6.26 35.19 -13.65
C LEU A 27 7.73 35.62 -13.51
N ALA A 28 8.64 34.85 -14.11
CA ALA A 28 10.01 35.29 -14.37
C ALA A 28 10.10 35.91 -15.78
N VAL A 29 10.44 37.20 -15.82
CA VAL A 29 10.74 37.99 -17.03
C VAL A 29 12.25 37.98 -17.27
N ILE A 30 12.74 37.29 -18.31
CA ILE A 30 13.97 37.53 -19.10
C ILE A 30 13.82 36.65 -20.37
N GLY A 31 14.06 37.01 -21.63
CA GLY A 31 14.61 38.17 -22.32
C GLY A 31 14.66 37.79 -23.82
N GLU A 32 14.61 38.79 -24.69
CA GLU A 32 14.48 38.70 -26.15
C GLU A 32 15.52 37.80 -26.84
N TYR A 33 15.07 36.90 -27.74
CA TYR A 33 15.77 36.54 -28.98
C TYR A 33 14.79 35.94 -29.99
N ALA A 34 14.83 36.42 -31.23
CA ALA A 34 14.14 35.88 -32.40
C ALA A 34 15.04 36.10 -33.64
N PRO A 35 14.79 35.45 -34.80
CA PRO A 35 14.50 34.02 -35.02
C PRO A 35 15.28 33.44 -36.23
N SER A 36 15.26 32.11 -36.43
CA SER A 36 15.26 31.52 -37.79
C SER A 36 14.73 30.08 -37.83
N ASP A 37 13.79 29.89 -38.76
CA ASP A 37 13.48 28.69 -39.54
C ASP A 37 12.62 27.54 -38.99
N SER A 38 11.37 27.60 -39.45
CA SER A 38 10.43 26.55 -39.87
C SER A 38 10.70 25.10 -39.43
N SER A 39 9.97 24.69 -38.41
CA SER A 39 9.43 23.33 -38.31
C SER A 39 7.95 23.42 -37.94
N THR A 40 7.12 22.68 -38.67
CA THR A 40 5.69 22.52 -38.40
C THR A 40 5.52 21.79 -37.07
N ILE A 41 5.47 22.54 -35.97
CA ILE A 41 5.14 22.03 -34.64
C ILE A 41 3.62 21.79 -34.63
N ALA A 42 3.23 20.53 -34.44
CA ALA A 42 1.86 20.21 -34.05
C ALA A 42 1.58 20.99 -32.76
N ARG A 43 0.62 21.91 -32.80
CA ARG A 43 0.19 22.67 -31.62
C ARG A 43 -0.21 21.69 -30.53
N GLU A 44 0.49 21.72 -29.41
CA GLU A 44 0.00 21.14 -28.16
C GLU A 44 -1.42 21.68 -27.88
N PRO A 45 -2.34 20.84 -27.38
CA PRO A 45 -3.63 21.32 -26.95
C PRO A 45 -3.42 22.36 -25.85
N THR A 46 -3.77 23.61 -26.14
CA THR A 46 -3.87 24.67 -25.14
C THR A 46 -4.72 24.15 -23.99
N ALA A 47 -4.14 24.07 -22.79
CA ALA A 47 -4.83 23.73 -21.56
C ALA A 47 -6.12 24.55 -21.47
N THR A 48 -7.25 23.91 -21.74
CA THR A 48 -8.56 24.54 -21.57
C THR A 48 -8.69 24.79 -20.07
N GLU A 49 -8.78 26.06 -19.65
CA GLU A 49 -9.05 26.40 -18.27
C GLU A 49 -10.28 25.61 -17.81
N LEU A 50 -10.08 24.71 -16.85
CA LEU A 50 -11.18 23.96 -16.25
C LEU A 50 -12.17 24.96 -15.65
N PRO A 51 -13.49 24.75 -15.82
CA PRO A 51 -14.47 25.62 -15.19
C PRO A 51 -14.23 25.65 -13.67
N PRO A 52 -14.40 26.81 -13.01
CA PRO A 52 -14.24 26.91 -11.57
C PRO A 52 -15.22 25.98 -10.85
N PHE A 53 -14.76 25.32 -9.77
CA PHE A 53 -15.62 24.50 -8.92
C PHE A 53 -16.80 25.32 -8.40
N ASP A 54 -18.00 24.79 -8.64
CA ASP A 54 -19.22 25.28 -8.00
C ASP A 54 -19.55 24.38 -6.79
N PRO A 55 -19.25 24.80 -5.55
CA PRO A 55 -19.64 24.04 -4.37
C PRO A 55 -21.15 23.99 -4.17
N GLU A 56 -21.93 24.86 -4.81
CA GLU A 56 -23.40 24.84 -4.75
C GLU A 56 -23.99 23.72 -5.64
N ALA A 57 -23.17 23.12 -6.51
CA ALA A 57 -23.55 21.98 -7.34
C ALA A 57 -23.60 20.65 -6.57
N TRP A 58 -23.28 20.60 -5.27
CA TRP A 58 -23.38 19.38 -4.49
C TRP A 58 -24.24 19.57 -3.25
N GLU A 59 -25.18 18.66 -3.07
CA GLU A 59 -26.08 18.66 -1.91
C GLU A 59 -25.84 17.39 -1.10
N LEU A 60 -25.41 17.57 0.15
CA LEU A 60 -25.31 16.51 1.14
C LEU A 60 -26.52 16.61 2.08
N THR A 61 -27.33 15.56 2.10
CA THR A 61 -28.51 15.45 2.95
C THR A 61 -28.33 14.31 3.95
N PHE A 62 -28.70 14.54 5.21
CA PHE A 62 -28.74 13.46 6.20
C PHE A 62 -30.07 12.70 6.11
N LEU A 63 -29.99 11.40 5.84
CA LEU A 63 -31.17 10.55 5.62
C LEU A 63 -31.96 10.27 6.91
N ASP A 64 -31.31 10.37 8.06
CA ASP A 64 -31.94 10.34 9.38
C ASP A 64 -30.98 10.93 10.42
N SER A 65 -31.50 11.53 11.50
CA SER A 65 -30.67 12.03 12.61
C SER A 65 -29.74 10.91 13.11
N LEU A 66 -28.43 11.17 13.09
CA LEU A 66 -27.31 10.37 13.62
C LEU A 66 -27.74 9.11 14.38
N ARG A 67 -27.54 7.94 13.75
CA ARG A 67 -28.32 6.74 14.09
C ARG A 67 -27.79 6.01 15.32
N TYR A 68 -26.52 6.19 15.69
CA TYR A 68 -25.93 5.39 16.75
C TYR A 68 -24.64 5.99 17.32
N VAL A 69 -24.55 6.02 18.65
CA VAL A 69 -23.29 6.10 19.40
C VAL A 69 -23.13 4.80 20.18
N GLU A 70 -22.16 3.98 19.78
CA GLU A 70 -21.67 2.89 20.62
C GLU A 70 -20.48 3.42 21.42
N LEU A 71 -20.59 3.32 22.74
CA LEU A 71 -19.43 3.46 23.60
C LEU A 71 -18.85 2.07 23.77
N ASP A 72 -17.66 1.84 23.23
CA ASP A 72 -16.88 0.69 23.65
C ASP A 72 -16.21 1.04 24.99
N ASP A 73 -16.84 0.59 26.08
CA ASP A 73 -16.34 0.82 27.44
C ASP A 73 -14.93 0.22 27.67
N GLN A 74 -14.47 -0.70 26.80
CA GLN A 74 -13.13 -1.30 26.92
C GLN A 74 -12.06 -0.49 26.20
N GLU A 75 -12.40 0.13 25.07
CA GLU A 75 -11.43 0.85 24.22
C GLU A 75 -11.53 2.37 24.36
N ALA A 76 -12.51 2.88 25.12
CA ALA A 76 -12.79 4.31 25.27
C ALA A 76 -13.04 5.02 23.92
N LEU A 77 -13.63 4.30 22.97
CA LEU A 77 -13.98 4.79 21.64
C LEU A 77 -15.46 5.13 21.55
N THR A 78 -15.75 6.26 20.91
CA THR A 78 -17.09 6.69 20.51
C THR A 78 -17.26 6.42 19.03
N ARG A 79 -18.16 5.51 18.67
CA ARG A 79 -18.52 5.22 17.28
C ARG A 79 -19.65 6.12 16.80
N VAL A 80 -19.45 6.89 15.74
CA VAL A 80 -20.47 7.78 15.16
C VAL A 80 -20.92 7.26 13.80
N LEU A 81 -22.15 6.74 13.73
CA LEU A 81 -22.75 6.25 12.47
C LEU A 81 -23.75 7.26 11.91
N MET A 82 -23.54 7.69 10.66
CA MET A 82 -24.39 8.65 9.96
C MET A 82 -24.84 8.11 8.61
N GLY A 83 -26.14 8.18 8.34
CA GLY A 83 -26.69 7.92 7.02
C GLY A 83 -26.69 9.20 6.19
N VAL A 84 -26.04 9.16 5.03
CA VAL A 84 -25.88 10.29 4.12
C VAL A 84 -26.51 9.99 2.76
N GLU A 85 -27.05 11.02 2.15
CA GLU A 85 -27.47 11.09 0.76
C GLU A 85 -26.68 12.20 0.08
N ILE A 86 -26.08 11.89 -1.05
CA ILE A 86 -25.23 12.82 -1.79
C ILE A 86 -25.82 12.96 -3.17
N HIS A 87 -26.15 14.19 -3.53
CA HIS A 87 -26.71 14.52 -4.81
C HIS A 87 -25.77 15.44 -5.56
N ASN A 88 -25.30 14.97 -6.72
CA ASN A 88 -24.50 15.76 -7.63
C ASN A 88 -25.46 16.56 -8.54
N ARG A 89 -25.66 17.84 -8.25
CA ARG A 89 -26.42 18.79 -9.08
C ARG A 89 -25.55 19.47 -10.15
N GLY A 90 -24.25 19.19 -10.16
CA GLY A 90 -23.32 19.69 -11.14
C GLY A 90 -23.56 19.11 -12.53
N ASP A 91 -22.84 19.66 -13.49
CA ASP A 91 -22.77 19.19 -14.87
C ASP A 91 -21.61 18.21 -15.10
N MET A 92 -20.80 17.96 -14.07
CA MET A 92 -19.66 17.03 -14.09
C MET A 92 -19.82 15.96 -13.01
N SER A 93 -19.33 14.76 -13.31
CA SER A 93 -19.20 13.68 -12.34
C SER A 93 -18.17 14.05 -11.26
N GLY A 94 -18.31 13.48 -10.06
CA GLY A 94 -17.32 13.66 -8.98
C GLY A 94 -16.99 12.35 -8.30
N LEU A 95 -15.76 12.23 -7.81
CA LEU A 95 -15.30 11.08 -7.04
C LEU A 95 -15.54 11.31 -5.55
N ILE A 96 -16.16 10.34 -4.91
CA ILE A 96 -16.26 10.27 -3.46
C ILE A 96 -15.24 9.24 -3.00
N GLU A 97 -14.28 9.68 -2.19
CA GLU A 97 -13.23 8.86 -1.62
C GLU A 97 -13.46 8.65 -0.11
N ARG A 98 -12.63 7.81 0.51
CA ARG A 98 -12.69 7.58 1.97
C ARG A 98 -12.43 8.85 2.78
N ASN A 99 -11.51 9.69 2.31
CA ASN A 99 -11.14 10.97 2.91
C ASN A 99 -12.08 12.13 2.50
N SER A 100 -13.13 11.86 1.71
CA SER A 100 -14.14 12.87 1.37
C SER A 100 -14.98 13.28 2.57
N PHE A 101 -15.01 12.50 3.64
CA PHE A 101 -15.75 12.83 4.86
C PHE A 101 -14.78 13.09 6.00
N VAL A 102 -14.96 14.22 6.67
CA VAL A 102 -14.20 14.59 7.85
C VAL A 102 -15.17 15.00 8.94
N LEU A 103 -14.99 14.46 10.13
CA LEU A 103 -15.74 14.89 11.29
C LEU A 103 -14.91 15.93 12.05
N LEU A 104 -15.49 17.09 12.32
CA LEU A 104 -14.84 18.20 13.01
C LEU A 104 -15.49 18.41 14.39
N ASP A 105 -14.70 18.80 15.37
CA ASP A 105 -15.21 19.28 16.67
C ASP A 105 -15.65 20.76 16.63
N ALA A 106 -16.11 21.30 17.76
CA ALA A 106 -16.53 22.69 17.88
C ALA A 106 -15.40 23.72 17.64
N SER A 107 -14.13 23.30 17.72
CA SER A 107 -12.97 24.14 17.41
C SER A 107 -12.57 24.07 15.93
N GLY A 108 -13.15 23.15 15.16
CA GLY A 108 -12.81 22.86 13.77
C GLY A 108 -11.66 21.86 13.61
N GLN A 109 -11.27 21.14 14.68
CA GLN A 109 -10.26 20.09 14.62
C GLN A 109 -10.85 18.79 14.06
N GLU A 110 -10.13 18.11 13.16
CA GLU A 110 -10.53 16.80 12.64
C GLU A 110 -10.52 15.72 13.74
N LEU A 111 -11.55 14.88 13.76
CA LEU A 111 -11.81 13.85 14.76
C LEU A 111 -11.95 12.47 14.11
N GLY A 112 -11.12 11.53 14.58
CA GLY A 112 -11.23 10.11 14.24
C GLY A 112 -10.92 9.81 12.78
N GLU A 113 -11.03 8.53 12.44
CA GLU A 113 -10.88 8.03 11.07
C GLU A 113 -12.23 7.60 10.50
N TYR A 114 -12.41 7.78 9.19
CA TYR A 114 -13.56 7.24 8.48
C TYR A 114 -13.37 5.74 8.23
N HIS A 115 -14.40 4.97 8.56
CA HIS A 115 -14.50 3.54 8.29
C HIS A 115 -15.74 3.24 7.46
N MET A 116 -15.64 2.17 6.66
CA MET A 116 -16.80 1.62 5.97
C MET A 116 -17.82 1.10 6.99
N SER A 117 -19.07 1.57 6.91
CA SER A 117 -20.17 1.05 7.72
C SER A 117 -20.37 -0.46 7.47
N PRO A 118 -20.58 -1.27 8.52
CA PRO A 118 -20.89 -2.69 8.35
C PRO A 118 -22.33 -2.95 7.86
N TYR A 119 -23.18 -1.92 7.79
CA TYR A 119 -24.61 -2.07 7.47
C TYR A 119 -24.93 -1.75 6.02
N THR A 120 -24.60 -0.54 5.57
CA THR A 120 -24.83 -0.07 4.20
C THR A 120 -23.67 0.84 3.82
N PRO A 121 -22.47 0.29 3.57
CA PRO A 121 -21.29 1.11 3.32
C PRO A 121 -21.49 1.99 2.09
N LEU A 122 -20.98 3.21 2.17
CA LEU A 122 -20.78 4.08 1.00
C LEU A 122 -19.34 3.87 0.51
N PRO A 123 -19.07 2.94 -0.42
CA PRO A 123 -17.71 2.72 -0.91
C PRO A 123 -17.22 3.92 -1.72
N PRO A 124 -15.91 4.05 -1.95
CA PRO A 124 -15.40 4.98 -2.95
C PRO A 124 -16.09 4.77 -4.29
N THR A 125 -16.67 5.82 -4.86
CA THR A 125 -17.48 5.74 -6.08
C THR A 125 -17.50 7.06 -6.82
N THR A 126 -17.60 6.99 -8.15
CA THR A 126 -17.98 8.13 -8.97
C THR A 126 -19.50 8.36 -8.82
N VAL A 127 -19.90 9.63 -8.73
CA VAL A 127 -21.31 10.07 -8.77
C VAL A 127 -21.48 10.92 -10.01
N GLU A 128 -22.27 10.42 -10.96
CA GLU A 128 -22.53 11.09 -12.22
C GLU A 128 -23.31 12.40 -12.02
N ALA A 129 -23.20 13.31 -12.99
CA ALA A 129 -24.00 14.54 -13.01
C ALA A 129 -25.51 14.21 -12.94
N GLY A 130 -26.21 14.80 -11.97
CA GLY A 130 -27.63 14.55 -11.69
C GLY A 130 -27.92 13.29 -10.86
N GLU A 131 -26.91 12.49 -10.50
CA GLU A 131 -27.09 11.26 -9.72
C GLU A 131 -27.28 11.56 -8.22
N THR A 132 -27.96 10.64 -7.54
CA THR A 132 -28.07 10.59 -6.08
C THR A 132 -27.59 9.24 -5.59
N ILE A 133 -26.63 9.24 -4.66
CA ILE A 133 -26.22 8.03 -3.96
C ILE A 133 -26.54 8.12 -2.47
N GLN A 134 -26.64 6.98 -1.81
CA GLN A 134 -26.97 6.88 -0.39
C GLN A 134 -26.10 5.81 0.28
N GLY A 135 -25.73 6.04 1.53
CA GLY A 135 -25.05 5.05 2.35
C GLY A 135 -24.77 5.54 3.76
N ASP A 136 -24.12 4.70 4.53
CA ASP A 136 -23.72 4.97 5.90
C ASP A 136 -22.21 5.20 5.97
N ILE A 137 -21.82 6.19 6.76
CA ILE A 137 -20.43 6.50 7.12
C ILE A 137 -20.24 6.30 8.62
N LEU A 138 -19.12 5.70 9.02
CA LEU A 138 -18.77 5.41 10.41
C LEU A 138 -17.48 6.13 10.78
N PHE A 139 -17.47 6.83 11.91
CA PHE A 139 -16.25 7.37 12.51
C PHE A 139 -15.97 6.70 13.85
N GLU A 140 -14.71 6.38 14.13
CA GLU A 140 -14.26 5.96 15.47
C GLU A 140 -13.46 7.09 16.10
N ILE A 141 -13.95 7.65 17.21
CA ILE A 141 -13.36 8.83 17.85
C ILE A 141 -12.85 8.46 19.24
N PRO A 142 -11.59 8.80 19.60
CA PRO A 142 -11.08 8.62 20.95
C PRO A 142 -11.84 9.50 21.97
N GLY A 143 -12.27 8.90 23.08
CA GLY A 143 -12.87 9.59 24.22
C GLY A 143 -14.39 9.52 24.27
N THR A 144 -14.96 9.74 25.47
CA THR A 144 -16.39 9.56 25.79
C THR A 144 -17.17 10.86 26.03
N ASP A 145 -16.48 12.00 26.08
CA ASP A 145 -17.08 13.27 26.53
C ASP A 145 -17.56 14.18 25.39
N LEU A 146 -17.53 13.68 24.15
CA LEU A 146 -17.98 14.44 22.98
C LEU A 146 -19.51 14.59 22.98
N GLN A 147 -19.98 15.84 22.89
CA GLN A 147 -21.38 16.10 22.62
C GLN A 147 -21.59 16.09 21.11
N LEU A 148 -22.52 15.26 20.63
CA LEU A 148 -22.84 15.15 19.21
C LEU A 148 -23.28 16.47 18.56
N GLU A 149 -23.80 17.41 19.35
CA GLU A 149 -24.20 18.74 18.90
C GLU A 149 -23.02 19.68 18.60
N ASP A 150 -21.82 19.33 19.06
CA ASP A 150 -20.58 20.03 18.80
C ASP A 150 -19.83 19.48 17.57
N LEU A 151 -20.37 18.42 16.94
CA LEU A 151 -19.75 17.79 15.78
C LEU A 151 -20.25 18.42 14.48
N THR A 152 -19.34 18.63 13.54
CA THR A 152 -19.63 19.09 12.17
C THR A 152 -19.10 18.08 11.18
N LEU A 153 -19.96 17.56 10.30
CA LEU A 153 -19.50 16.77 9.15
C LEU A 153 -19.09 17.72 8.03
N ALA A 154 -17.82 17.71 7.67
CA ALA A 154 -17.30 18.36 6.48
C ALA A 154 -17.22 17.34 5.34
N PHE A 155 -17.65 17.76 4.15
CA PHE A 155 -17.59 16.96 2.94
C PHE A 155 -16.66 17.63 1.93
N LYS A 156 -15.58 16.92 1.58
CA LYS A 156 -14.55 17.31 0.62
C LYS A 156 -14.80 16.53 -0.67
N ILE A 157 -15.06 17.25 -1.75
CA ILE A 157 -15.29 16.64 -3.07
C ILE A 157 -14.04 16.88 -3.89
N TYR A 158 -13.44 15.79 -4.33
CA TYR A 158 -12.39 15.84 -5.32
C TYR A 158 -13.09 15.87 -6.67
N HIS A 159 -12.96 16.99 -7.38
CA HIS A 159 -13.30 16.97 -8.79
C HIS A 159 -12.40 15.94 -9.45
N GLN A 160 -13.04 15.00 -10.15
CA GLN A 160 -12.38 14.42 -11.30
C GLN A 160 -11.99 15.60 -12.18
N ARG A 161 -10.69 15.87 -12.31
CA ARG A 161 -10.20 16.48 -13.54
C ARG A 161 -10.88 15.69 -14.63
N THR A 162 -11.67 16.38 -15.45
CA THR A 162 -12.56 15.78 -16.42
C THR A 162 -11.82 14.62 -17.06
N TYR A 163 -12.38 13.42 -16.92
CA TYR A 163 -11.86 12.13 -17.36
C TYR A 163 -11.70 12.04 -18.90
N TYR A 164 -11.33 13.14 -19.56
CA TYR A 164 -11.08 13.24 -20.99
C TYR A 164 -9.85 12.45 -21.45
N ASP A 165 -9.17 11.71 -20.56
CA ASP A 165 -8.15 10.71 -20.95
C ASP A 165 -8.52 9.25 -20.58
N LEU A 166 -9.72 8.95 -20.05
CA LEU A 166 -10.18 7.55 -19.94
C LEU A 166 -10.50 6.90 -21.30
N GLU A 167 -10.55 7.68 -22.38
CA GLU A 167 -10.60 7.12 -23.72
C GLU A 167 -9.24 6.63 -24.21
N ARG A 168 -8.12 6.93 -23.52
CA ARG A 168 -6.92 6.12 -23.70
C ARG A 168 -7.19 4.76 -23.08
N PRO A 169 -7.28 3.67 -23.86
CA PRO A 169 -7.28 2.35 -23.26
C PRO A 169 -6.07 2.26 -22.35
N ALA A 170 -6.25 1.74 -21.13
CA ALA A 170 -5.13 1.46 -20.25
C ALA A 170 -4.06 0.76 -21.09
N PRO A 171 -2.77 1.18 -21.00
CA PRO A 171 -1.72 0.52 -21.74
C PRO A 171 -1.83 -0.98 -21.48
N ASP A 172 -1.71 -1.78 -22.56
CA ASP A 172 -1.71 -3.22 -22.43
C ASP A 172 -0.60 -3.57 -21.41
N PRO A 173 -0.86 -4.38 -20.37
CA PRO A 173 0.16 -4.75 -19.40
C PRO A 173 1.45 -5.28 -20.05
N SER A 174 1.34 -5.89 -21.24
CA SER A 174 2.50 -6.35 -22.01
C SER A 174 3.37 -5.25 -22.63
N ASP A 175 2.86 -4.02 -22.70
CA ASP A 175 3.57 -2.83 -23.19
C ASP A 175 4.24 -2.02 -22.07
N LEU A 176 4.01 -2.36 -20.80
CA LEU A 176 4.62 -1.67 -19.67
C LEU A 176 6.10 -2.08 -19.51
N PRO A 177 7.01 -1.13 -19.19
CA PRO A 177 8.36 -1.48 -18.76
C PRO A 177 8.30 -2.45 -17.57
N GLN A 178 8.95 -3.59 -17.71
CA GLN A 178 9.11 -4.58 -16.64
C GLN A 178 10.49 -4.41 -16.04
N LEU A 179 10.54 -4.06 -14.76
CA LEU A 179 11.76 -3.83 -14.00
C LEU A 179 11.80 -4.77 -12.81
N ASP A 180 12.98 -5.26 -12.44
CA ASP A 180 13.15 -5.82 -11.10
C ASP A 180 13.26 -4.70 -10.04
N LEU A 181 13.03 -5.03 -8.76
CA LEU A 181 13.08 -4.05 -7.67
C LEU A 181 14.42 -3.29 -7.62
N ARG A 182 15.54 -3.96 -7.88
CA ARG A 182 16.88 -3.34 -7.84
C ARG A 182 17.09 -2.42 -9.03
N GLU A 183 16.61 -2.80 -10.22
CA GLU A 183 16.63 -1.93 -11.39
C GLU A 183 15.83 -0.65 -11.13
N ALA A 184 14.61 -0.76 -10.60
CA ALA A 184 13.79 0.41 -10.27
C ALA A 184 14.45 1.32 -9.21
N LEU A 185 15.10 0.74 -8.20
CA LEU A 185 15.88 1.50 -7.20
C LEU A 185 17.12 2.16 -7.81
N ALA A 186 17.86 1.45 -8.67
CA ALA A 186 19.07 1.96 -9.31
C ALA A 186 18.77 3.11 -10.29
N GLU A 187 17.62 3.07 -10.94
CA GLU A 187 17.12 4.14 -11.82
C GLU A 187 16.49 5.31 -11.06
N GLY A 188 16.31 5.19 -9.73
CA GLY A 188 15.68 6.22 -8.90
C GLY A 188 14.18 6.39 -9.16
N LEU A 189 13.52 5.34 -9.65
CA LEU A 189 12.09 5.37 -9.97
C LEU A 189 11.20 5.15 -8.75
N LEU A 190 11.74 4.56 -7.68
CA LEU A 190 11.05 4.37 -6.41
C LEU A 190 12.03 4.38 -5.24
N ASP A 191 11.54 4.76 -4.07
CA ASP A 191 12.12 4.42 -2.78
C ASP A 191 11.45 3.15 -2.22
N VAL A 192 12.16 2.48 -1.32
CA VAL A 192 11.65 1.31 -0.62
C VAL A 192 11.93 1.42 0.87
N GLU A 193 10.91 1.15 1.67
CA GLU A 193 11.03 0.92 3.10
C GLU A 193 10.69 -0.55 3.37
N VAL A 194 11.58 -1.24 4.08
CA VAL A 194 11.44 -2.67 4.37
C VAL A 194 11.44 -2.86 5.88
N LEU A 195 10.36 -3.41 6.43
CA LEU A 195 10.17 -3.59 7.86
C LEU A 195 10.08 -5.07 8.21
N GLY A 196 11.01 -5.51 9.08
CA GLY A 196 10.97 -6.83 9.70
C GLY A 196 9.63 -7.08 10.39
N GLU A 197 9.06 -8.28 10.20
CA GLU A 197 7.86 -8.70 10.93
C GLU A 197 8.08 -10.05 11.62
N SER A 198 8.57 -11.05 10.88
CA SER A 198 8.83 -12.38 11.42
C SER A 198 9.83 -13.17 10.58
N LEU A 199 10.17 -14.39 11.02
CA LEU A 199 11.03 -15.31 10.26
C LEU A 199 10.51 -15.63 8.84
N GLN A 200 9.22 -15.42 8.57
CA GLN A 200 8.57 -15.85 7.33
C GLN A 200 8.09 -14.68 6.46
N ARG A 201 8.15 -13.46 6.99
CA ARG A 201 7.43 -12.31 6.46
C ARG A 201 8.14 -11.00 6.75
N ILE A 202 8.09 -10.10 5.78
CA ILE A 202 8.56 -8.73 5.86
C ILE A 202 7.56 -7.84 5.14
N ASP A 203 7.37 -6.63 5.64
CA ASP A 203 6.54 -5.62 4.99
C ASP A 203 7.43 -4.75 4.11
N VAL A 204 6.99 -4.52 2.87
CA VAL A 204 7.67 -3.69 1.89
C VAL A 204 6.74 -2.58 1.46
N ARG A 205 7.16 -1.33 1.65
CA ARG A 205 6.47 -0.14 1.18
C ARG A 205 7.25 0.45 0.02
N LEU A 206 6.63 0.52 -1.15
CA LEU A 206 7.20 1.15 -2.34
C LEU A 206 6.64 2.56 -2.48
N VAL A 207 7.52 3.54 -2.64
CA VAL A 207 7.17 4.96 -2.82
C VAL A 207 7.71 5.42 -4.16
N PRO A 208 6.88 5.50 -5.22
CA PRO A 208 7.34 5.90 -6.54
C PRO A 208 7.78 7.37 -6.59
N HIS A 209 8.91 7.65 -7.23
CA HIS A 209 9.34 8.99 -7.58
C HIS A 209 8.79 9.37 -8.95
N LEU A 210 7.51 9.77 -8.97
CA LEU A 210 6.89 10.25 -10.20
C LEU A 210 7.04 11.77 -10.25
N GLU A 211 7.83 12.27 -11.22
CA GLU A 211 7.75 13.69 -11.55
C GLU A 211 6.32 13.99 -12.04
N PRO A 212 5.71 15.13 -11.66
CA PRO A 212 4.31 15.45 -11.99
C PRO A 212 3.98 15.45 -13.49
N GLU A 213 5.00 15.52 -14.34
CA GLU A 213 4.91 15.55 -15.81
C GLU A 213 5.14 14.18 -16.45
N ILE A 214 5.52 13.16 -15.67
CA ILE A 214 5.88 11.83 -16.14
C ILE A 214 4.76 10.83 -15.82
N GLU A 215 3.96 10.52 -16.84
CA GLU A 215 2.94 9.45 -16.82
C GLU A 215 3.57 8.04 -16.97
N LEU A 216 4.66 7.74 -16.24
CA LEU A 216 5.30 6.44 -16.36
C LEU A 216 4.55 5.41 -15.51
N SER A 217 3.77 4.56 -16.17
CA SER A 217 3.33 3.29 -15.58
C SER A 217 4.40 2.23 -15.84
N PHE A 218 4.72 1.44 -14.84
CA PHE A 218 5.69 0.36 -14.96
C PHE A 218 5.35 -0.79 -14.02
N GLU A 219 5.88 -1.98 -14.31
CA GLU A 219 5.73 -3.16 -13.48
C GLU A 219 7.04 -3.43 -12.75
N VAL A 220 6.97 -3.54 -11.42
CA VAL A 220 8.12 -3.86 -10.57
C VAL A 220 7.96 -5.27 -10.04
N THR A 221 8.98 -6.09 -10.23
CA THR A 221 9.04 -7.44 -9.68
C THR A 221 10.13 -7.56 -8.61
N ILE A 222 9.73 -7.91 -7.39
CA ILE A 222 10.63 -8.39 -6.36
C ILE A 222 10.93 -9.85 -6.66
N LEU A 223 12.10 -10.14 -7.20
CA LEU A 223 12.46 -11.50 -7.63
C LEU A 223 12.74 -12.43 -6.44
N PRO A 224 12.48 -13.75 -6.57
CA PRO A 224 13.00 -14.74 -5.64
C PRO A 224 14.51 -14.58 -5.47
N GLY A 225 14.99 -14.74 -4.24
CA GLY A 225 16.39 -14.62 -3.90
C GLY A 225 16.81 -13.20 -3.53
N THR A 226 16.00 -12.18 -3.80
CA THR A 226 16.27 -10.80 -3.35
C THR A 226 16.57 -10.80 -1.85
N LEU A 227 17.71 -10.23 -1.47
CA LEU A 227 18.16 -10.15 -0.08
C LEU A 227 17.78 -8.80 0.52
N PHE A 228 17.23 -8.85 1.72
CA PHE A 228 17.05 -7.70 2.59
C PHE A 228 18.08 -7.81 3.72
N LEU A 229 19.01 -6.85 3.75
CA LEU A 229 20.12 -6.79 4.68
C LEU A 229 19.65 -6.20 6.00
N ALA A 230 19.97 -6.88 7.09
CA ALA A 230 19.60 -6.46 8.42
C ALA A 230 20.36 -5.19 8.84
N PRO A 231 19.77 -4.34 9.70
CA PRO A 231 20.41 -3.11 10.14
C PRO A 231 21.63 -3.36 11.06
N THR A 232 21.76 -4.57 11.60
CA THR A 232 22.86 -4.95 12.51
C THR A 232 23.33 -6.37 12.21
N GLY A 233 24.63 -6.65 12.40
CA GLY A 233 25.19 -8.00 12.22
C GLY A 233 24.80 -9.01 13.31
N SER A 234 23.87 -8.69 14.20
CA SER A 234 23.27 -9.62 15.16
C SER A 234 21.91 -10.16 14.72
N LEU A 235 21.35 -9.60 13.64
CA LEU A 235 20.09 -10.01 13.06
C LEU A 235 20.33 -10.74 11.75
N GLN A 236 19.44 -11.67 11.40
CA GLN A 236 19.48 -12.40 10.14
C GLN A 236 19.07 -11.49 8.98
N ASP A 237 19.81 -11.57 7.88
CA ASP A 237 19.34 -11.10 6.57
C ASP A 237 18.16 -11.97 6.13
N MET A 238 17.31 -11.41 5.27
CA MET A 238 16.09 -12.07 4.80
C MET A 238 16.15 -12.28 3.29
N VAL A 239 15.79 -13.47 2.83
CA VAL A 239 15.71 -13.81 1.40
C VAL A 239 14.25 -13.98 0.97
N VAL A 240 13.89 -13.34 -0.14
CA VAL A 240 12.56 -13.51 -0.77
C VAL A 240 12.40 -14.93 -1.29
N ARG A 241 11.36 -15.64 -0.84
CA ARG A 241 11.07 -17.01 -1.28
C ARG A 241 10.28 -17.06 -2.58
N TYR A 242 9.35 -16.12 -2.75
CA TYR A 242 8.44 -16.09 -3.89
C TYR A 242 8.44 -14.72 -4.52
N GLY A 243 8.50 -14.68 -5.85
CA GLY A 243 8.46 -13.44 -6.60
C GLY A 243 7.13 -12.72 -6.35
N ARG A 244 7.21 -11.39 -6.25
CA ARG A 244 6.02 -10.54 -6.14
C ARG A 244 6.10 -9.42 -7.16
N THR A 245 5.08 -9.32 -7.97
CA THR A 245 4.95 -8.31 -9.01
C THR A 245 3.89 -7.30 -8.62
N VAL A 246 4.21 -6.01 -8.79
CA VAL A 246 3.32 -4.89 -8.50
C VAL A 246 3.37 -3.93 -9.67
N MET A 247 2.19 -3.52 -10.10
CA MET A 247 2.03 -2.56 -11.16
C MET A 247 1.93 -1.17 -10.55
N ILE A 248 2.91 -0.33 -10.83
CA ILE A 248 2.96 1.07 -10.44
C ILE A 248 2.25 1.87 -11.52
N ARG A 249 1.13 2.49 -11.15
CA ARG A 249 0.37 3.39 -12.03
C ARG A 249 0.29 4.76 -11.38
N PRO A 250 0.73 5.83 -12.07
CA PRO A 250 0.38 7.18 -11.67
C PRO A 250 -1.15 7.29 -11.68
N THR A 251 -1.75 7.50 -10.52
CA THR A 251 -3.12 8.01 -10.48
C THR A 251 -3.03 9.53 -10.51
N PHE A 252 -3.56 10.14 -11.57
CA PHE A 252 -3.53 11.59 -11.81
C PHE A 252 -4.17 12.44 -10.71
N GLU A 253 -4.84 11.82 -9.74
CA GLU A 253 -5.69 12.53 -8.79
C GLU A 253 -5.00 12.96 -7.51
N LEU A 254 -3.87 12.40 -7.09
CA LEU A 254 -3.26 12.80 -5.82
C LEU A 254 -1.73 12.77 -5.84
N SER A 255 -1.18 13.94 -6.12
CA SER A 255 0.12 14.35 -5.59
C SER A 255 0.08 14.26 -4.05
N LEU A 256 0.77 13.28 -3.47
CA LEU A 256 1.94 13.50 -2.60
C LEU A 256 2.40 12.24 -1.85
N ASP A 257 1.55 11.23 -1.65
CA ASP A 257 1.89 10.03 -0.87
C ASP A 257 1.36 8.74 -1.53
N LEU A 258 1.75 8.48 -2.79
CA LEU A 258 1.46 7.20 -3.44
C LEU A 258 2.37 6.13 -2.87
N GLU A 259 1.80 5.21 -2.11
CA GLU A 259 2.55 4.18 -1.41
C GLU A 259 1.89 2.83 -1.61
N PHE A 260 2.72 1.82 -1.89
CA PHE A 260 2.27 0.45 -2.08
C PHE A 260 2.82 -0.42 -0.97
N GLU A 261 1.97 -0.86 -0.07
CA GLU A 261 2.31 -1.80 0.99
C GLU A 261 2.14 -3.25 0.50
N LEU A 262 3.18 -4.04 0.70
CA LEU A 262 3.29 -5.42 0.24
C LEU A 262 3.77 -6.31 1.37
N GLU A 263 3.02 -7.37 1.61
CA GLU A 263 3.48 -8.46 2.46
C GLU A 263 4.33 -9.44 1.63
N ILE A 264 5.63 -9.55 1.93
CA ILE A 264 6.56 -10.39 1.18
C ILE A 264 6.94 -11.64 1.98
N SER A 265 6.76 -12.80 1.34
CA SER A 265 7.17 -14.09 1.90
C SER A 265 8.69 -14.24 1.83
N VAL A 266 9.33 -14.23 3.01
CA VAL A 266 10.78 -14.35 3.16
C VAL A 266 11.15 -15.58 3.99
N ALA A 267 12.44 -15.90 4.01
CA ALA A 267 13.08 -16.80 4.95
C ALA A 267 14.39 -16.16 5.39
N CYS A 268 14.96 -16.60 6.50
CA CYS A 268 16.20 -16.01 6.97
C CYS A 268 17.42 -16.60 6.26
N ALA A 269 18.47 -15.81 6.03
CA ALA A 269 19.68 -16.25 5.35
C ALA A 269 20.75 -16.78 6.32
N ASP A 270 20.86 -16.22 7.53
CA ASP A 270 21.98 -16.52 8.45
C ASP A 270 21.55 -17.40 9.63
N MET A 271 21.92 -18.67 9.63
CA MET A 271 21.39 -19.64 10.58
C MET A 271 21.65 -19.29 12.06
N HIS A 272 22.76 -18.62 12.36
CA HIS A 272 23.21 -18.44 13.74
C HIS A 272 22.82 -17.10 14.39
N LEU A 273 22.19 -16.18 13.65
CA LEU A 273 21.82 -14.86 14.17
C LEU A 273 20.37 -14.86 14.69
N SER A 274 19.97 -13.78 15.36
CA SER A 274 18.58 -13.63 15.79
C SER A 274 17.68 -13.30 14.60
N GLY A 275 16.50 -13.89 14.51
CA GLY A 275 15.50 -13.46 13.53
C GLY A 275 14.93 -12.08 13.84
N PRO A 276 14.20 -11.46 12.90
CA PRO A 276 13.48 -10.21 13.17
C PRO A 276 12.42 -10.41 14.25
N GLU A 277 12.32 -9.43 15.15
CA GLU A 277 11.30 -9.37 16.20
C GLU A 277 10.13 -8.43 15.83
N GLY A 278 10.30 -7.61 14.79
CA GLY A 278 9.29 -6.68 14.31
C GLY A 278 9.77 -5.22 14.37
N GLY A 279 9.55 -4.48 13.29
CA GLY A 279 9.83 -3.04 13.22
C GLY A 279 11.29 -2.67 12.92
N GLU A 280 12.18 -3.64 12.72
CA GLU A 280 13.54 -3.38 12.26
C GLU A 280 13.53 -2.95 10.78
N VAL A 281 14.30 -1.92 10.44
CA VAL A 281 14.38 -1.42 9.05
C VAL A 281 15.50 -2.15 8.33
N TYR A 282 15.14 -2.88 7.27
CA TYR A 282 16.06 -3.59 6.39
C TYR A 282 16.40 -2.76 5.15
N THR A 283 17.51 -3.08 4.50
CA THR A 283 17.92 -2.46 3.22
C THR A 283 17.92 -3.49 2.10
N VAL A 284 17.46 -3.14 0.90
CA VAL A 284 17.56 -4.03 -0.25
C VAL A 284 19.01 -4.20 -0.69
N SER A 285 19.48 -5.44 -0.79
CA SER A 285 20.79 -5.73 -1.34
C SER A 285 20.80 -5.53 -2.85
N MET A 286 21.79 -4.78 -3.34
CA MET A 286 22.04 -4.61 -4.78
C MET A 286 22.85 -5.77 -5.37
N GLU A 287 23.37 -6.67 -4.53
CA GLU A 287 24.13 -7.83 -4.99
C GLU A 287 23.18 -8.91 -5.55
N HIS A 288 23.70 -9.68 -6.51
CA HIS A 288 22.96 -10.82 -7.03
C HIS A 288 23.06 -12.01 -6.06
N PRO A 289 21.95 -12.74 -5.85
CA PRO A 289 21.96 -13.89 -4.95
C PRO A 289 22.85 -14.99 -5.50
N HIS A 290 23.30 -15.88 -4.61
CA HIS A 290 24.10 -17.03 -4.99
C HIS A 290 23.35 -17.91 -6.03
N GLU A 291 24.04 -18.39 -7.06
CA GLU A 291 23.40 -19.11 -8.17
C GLU A 291 22.62 -20.35 -7.72
N ASP A 292 23.18 -21.15 -6.79
CA ASP A 292 22.48 -22.32 -6.26
C ASP A 292 21.21 -21.93 -5.47
N LEU A 293 21.19 -20.75 -4.84
CA LEU A 293 20.00 -20.27 -4.14
C LEU A 293 18.90 -19.91 -5.14
N ILE A 294 19.24 -19.24 -6.26
CA ILE A 294 18.28 -18.97 -7.34
C ILE A 294 17.71 -20.28 -7.89
N ARG A 295 18.56 -21.27 -8.21
CA ARG A 295 18.11 -22.57 -8.71
C ARG A 295 17.17 -23.29 -7.73
N LEU A 296 17.45 -23.20 -6.43
CA LEU A 296 16.58 -23.78 -5.40
C LEU A 296 15.22 -23.08 -5.34
N LEU A 297 15.19 -21.74 -5.44
CA LEU A 297 13.97 -20.95 -5.36
C LEU A 297 13.11 -21.06 -6.63
N ASP A 298 13.73 -21.28 -7.79
CA ASP A 298 13.05 -21.53 -9.07
C ASP A 298 12.49 -22.96 -9.19
N GLU A 299 12.90 -23.88 -8.31
CA GLU A 299 12.44 -25.26 -8.33
C GLU A 299 10.97 -25.36 -7.87
N PRO A 300 10.02 -25.83 -8.72
CA PRO A 300 8.60 -25.86 -8.38
C PRO A 300 8.29 -26.69 -7.13
N GLY A 301 9.08 -27.74 -6.86
CA GLY A 301 8.96 -28.56 -5.67
C GLY A 301 9.21 -27.78 -4.37
N PHE A 302 10.05 -26.74 -4.40
CA PHE A 302 10.42 -25.95 -3.23
C PHE A 302 9.22 -25.21 -2.64
N ALA A 303 8.46 -24.50 -3.48
CA ALA A 303 7.30 -23.71 -3.07
C ALA A 303 6.17 -24.52 -2.43
N SER A 304 6.10 -25.82 -2.72
CA SER A 304 5.10 -26.73 -2.14
C SER A 304 5.51 -27.35 -0.80
N GLN A 305 6.76 -27.17 -0.37
CA GLN A 305 7.22 -27.66 0.94
C GLN A 305 6.74 -26.78 2.09
N GLU A 306 6.72 -27.36 3.29
CA GLU A 306 6.52 -26.58 4.52
C GLU A 306 7.68 -25.59 4.74
N PHE A 307 7.38 -24.44 5.38
CA PHE A 307 8.38 -23.39 5.66
C PHE A 307 9.66 -23.94 6.30
N ARG A 308 9.53 -24.91 7.19
CA ARG A 308 10.66 -25.49 7.90
C ARG A 308 11.66 -26.17 6.96
N VAL A 309 11.18 -26.95 5.99
CA VAL A 309 12.02 -27.56 4.94
C VAL A 309 12.65 -26.49 4.07
N GLN A 310 11.88 -25.47 3.68
CA GLN A 310 12.38 -24.35 2.88
C GLN A 310 13.49 -23.58 3.59
N GLN A 311 13.30 -23.25 4.87
CA GLN A 311 14.27 -22.54 5.70
C GLN A 311 15.56 -23.33 5.87
N PHE A 312 15.48 -24.63 6.15
CA PHE A 312 16.67 -25.48 6.23
C PHE A 312 17.37 -25.65 4.89
N ALA A 313 16.64 -25.77 3.78
CA ALA A 313 17.22 -25.81 2.45
C ALA A 313 18.00 -24.54 2.14
N ILE A 314 17.45 -23.37 2.47
CA ILE A 314 18.13 -22.07 2.33
C ILE A 314 19.41 -22.01 3.18
N TRP A 315 19.34 -22.34 4.48
CA TRP A 315 20.52 -22.38 5.35
C TRP A 315 21.57 -23.39 4.92
N THR A 316 21.15 -24.48 4.26
CA THR A 316 22.09 -25.42 3.65
C THR A 316 22.95 -24.74 2.59
N ILE A 317 22.37 -23.82 1.82
CA ILE A 317 23.09 -23.06 0.80
C ILE A 317 23.93 -21.93 1.41
N THR A 318 23.35 -21.13 2.29
CA THR A 318 23.96 -19.89 2.80
C THR A 318 25.05 -20.16 3.84
N ASP A 319 24.82 -21.09 4.77
CA ASP A 319 25.74 -21.35 5.89
C ASP A 319 26.49 -22.68 5.75
N ASN A 320 26.02 -23.58 4.88
CA ASN A 320 26.58 -24.90 4.65
C ASN A 320 26.89 -25.68 5.96
N PRO A 321 25.94 -25.82 6.90
CA PRO A 321 26.16 -26.54 8.15
C PRO A 321 26.42 -28.04 7.92
N GLY A 322 27.03 -28.70 8.90
CA GLY A 322 26.99 -30.16 8.98
C GLY A 322 25.61 -30.67 9.40
N ARG A 323 25.37 -31.98 9.25
CA ARG A 323 24.08 -32.64 9.56
C ARG A 323 23.49 -32.28 10.93
N TYR A 324 24.36 -32.07 11.92
CA TYR A 324 23.99 -31.82 13.32
C TYR A 324 24.26 -30.38 13.76
N ASP A 325 24.72 -29.50 12.86
CA ASP A 325 25.09 -28.13 13.20
C ASP A 325 23.93 -27.13 13.01
N TYR A 326 22.78 -27.60 12.51
CA TYR A 326 21.60 -26.74 12.33
C TYR A 326 21.11 -26.15 13.64
N VAL A 327 20.85 -24.84 13.68
CA VAL A 327 20.05 -24.29 14.77
C VAL A 327 18.63 -24.81 14.66
N GLY A 328 18.01 -25.06 15.81
CA GLY A 328 16.70 -25.67 15.83
C GLY A 328 15.58 -24.68 15.54
N LEU A 329 14.71 -25.00 14.60
CA LEU A 329 13.46 -24.26 14.40
C LEU A 329 12.34 -24.90 15.23
N SER A 330 11.49 -24.10 15.83
CA SER A 330 10.26 -24.54 16.48
C SER A 330 9.08 -23.89 15.78
N ARG A 331 7.86 -24.36 16.10
CA ARG A 331 6.62 -23.73 15.63
C ARG A 331 6.48 -22.25 16.08
N PHE A 332 7.29 -21.81 17.06
CA PHE A 332 7.22 -20.49 17.68
C PHE A 332 8.56 -19.71 17.65
N GLY A 333 9.57 -20.13 16.87
CA GLY A 333 10.89 -19.45 16.79
C GLY A 333 12.12 -20.37 16.88
N ILE A 334 13.32 -19.83 17.11
CA ILE A 334 14.65 -20.49 16.97
C ILE A 334 15.03 -21.44 18.15
N SER A 335 14.06 -21.85 18.97
CA SER A 335 14.29 -22.73 20.15
C SER A 335 13.90 -24.19 19.92
N GLY A 336 13.97 -24.69 18.68
CA GLY A 336 13.44 -26.02 18.35
C GLY A 336 14.46 -27.08 17.98
N THR A 337 14.12 -27.94 17.01
CA THR A 337 14.95 -29.07 16.58
C THR A 337 15.56 -28.79 15.20
N GLY A 338 16.74 -29.35 14.93
CA GLY A 338 17.29 -29.40 13.56
C GLY A 338 16.44 -30.29 12.64
N PRO A 339 16.75 -30.35 11.33
CA PRO A 339 15.95 -31.08 10.36
C PRO A 339 15.90 -32.58 10.67
N SER A 340 14.72 -33.20 10.59
CA SER A 340 14.55 -34.65 10.68
C SER A 340 15.23 -35.37 9.49
N ASP A 341 15.37 -36.69 9.55
CA ASP A 341 15.93 -37.44 8.42
C ASP A 341 15.02 -37.36 7.17
N GLU A 342 13.71 -37.28 7.39
CA GLU A 342 12.71 -37.10 6.33
C GLU A 342 12.84 -35.70 5.69
N GLU A 343 13.00 -34.66 6.51
CA GLU A 343 13.22 -33.29 6.02
C GLU A 343 14.52 -33.19 5.22
N MET A 344 15.60 -33.83 5.67
CA MET A 344 16.86 -33.86 4.91
C MET A 344 16.73 -34.58 3.58
N GLU A 345 15.94 -35.66 3.53
CA GLU A 345 15.71 -36.38 2.28
C GLU A 345 14.92 -35.54 1.28
N LEU A 346 13.93 -34.77 1.75
CA LEU A 346 13.24 -33.78 0.92
C LEU A 346 14.21 -32.70 0.41
N ILE A 347 15.11 -32.19 1.26
CA ILE A 347 16.13 -31.21 0.85
C ILE A 347 17.06 -31.80 -0.22
N ARG A 348 17.52 -33.05 -0.09
CA ARG A 348 18.32 -33.72 -1.13
C ARG A 348 17.57 -33.81 -2.45
N GLN A 349 16.28 -34.15 -2.42
CA GLN A 349 15.44 -34.25 -3.61
C GLN A 349 15.31 -32.89 -4.30
N LEU A 350 15.05 -31.82 -3.54
CA LEU A 350 14.98 -30.45 -4.05
C LEU A 350 16.31 -30.03 -4.71
N PHE A 351 17.44 -30.27 -4.04
CA PHE A 351 18.75 -29.91 -4.60
C PHE A 351 19.04 -30.71 -5.88
N THR A 352 18.68 -32.00 -5.90
CA THR A 352 18.86 -32.85 -7.07
C THR A 352 18.00 -32.38 -8.24
N SER A 353 16.72 -32.04 -8.02
CA SER A 353 15.83 -31.55 -9.09
C SER A 353 16.23 -30.16 -9.59
N ALA A 354 16.70 -29.29 -8.69
CA ALA A 354 17.29 -28.00 -9.03
C ALA A 354 18.68 -28.08 -9.70
N GLY A 355 19.26 -29.28 -9.84
CA GLY A 355 20.59 -29.48 -10.43
C GLY A 355 21.75 -28.94 -9.57
N ILE A 356 21.55 -28.84 -8.26
CA ILE A 356 22.53 -28.37 -7.28
C ILE A 356 23.38 -29.56 -6.79
N PRO A 357 24.71 -29.54 -6.94
CA PRO A 357 25.57 -30.66 -6.55
C PRO A 357 25.61 -30.88 -5.03
N LEU A 358 25.16 -32.05 -4.57
CA LEU A 358 25.04 -32.37 -3.14
C LEU A 358 26.39 -32.39 -2.41
N GLU A 359 27.46 -32.79 -3.10
CA GLU A 359 28.80 -32.89 -2.54
C GLU A 359 29.40 -31.54 -2.09
N ARG A 360 28.80 -30.41 -2.52
CA ARG A 360 29.19 -29.07 -2.06
C ARG A 360 28.69 -28.76 -0.65
N TYR A 361 27.71 -29.51 -0.16
CA TYR A 361 26.98 -29.21 1.07
C TYR A 361 27.18 -30.30 2.12
N ARG A 362 27.81 -29.93 3.25
CA ARG A 362 28.27 -30.87 4.29
C ARG A 362 27.12 -31.68 4.90
N ALA A 363 25.94 -31.09 5.04
CA ALA A 363 24.76 -31.78 5.56
C ALA A 363 24.19 -32.86 4.62
N LEU A 364 24.53 -32.83 3.33
CA LEU A 364 23.98 -33.72 2.30
C LEU A 364 24.93 -34.85 1.89
N GLN A 365 26.16 -34.85 2.43
CA GLN A 365 27.20 -35.86 2.18
C GLN A 365 26.98 -37.18 2.94
#